data_AF-A0A926BHK1-F1
#
_entry.id   AF-A0A926BHK1-F1
#
_cell.length_a   1.000
_cell.length_b   1.000
_cell.length_c   1.000
_cell.angle_alpha   90.00
_cell.angle_beta   90.00
_cell.angle_gamma   90.00
#
_symmetry.space_group_name_H-M   'P 1'
#
loop_
_entity.id
_entity.type
_entity.pdbx_description
1 polymer ?
#
loop_
_entity_poly.entity_id
_entity_poly.type
_entity_poly.pdbx_seq_one_letter_code
_entity_poly.pdbx_strand_id
1 'polypeptide(L)'
;MVSPAPGVPASSRPITRPATPWWMYVVGVLGAVAVGVAAAFPKAFVAVLILGLVAVLLVGAVRNPWIALAVIIAQYPVMNTLRTIYTAHHLPVFAGGVRFFPDFLQMIILAQLLIWGIKNPRYRLKIYGDDLPVALYVIVGIYSVVVAAQYTHPYGPFNGWYVSMTPAIFYLVIRWLQPTHEQGMWFFRWMTRCYGVLMCLSLPVYFIRPDWYKVLQNAEHPHFVPPGMTPMAFWGFYPRMQAFFFEENHWGTLSELVAVLGAAYLMRSDVLLKRYVFVLLATLGMVCSISRGAMISFVIAIAILLLFRGAHRKRIAAVLAVSAVVGVAGLYAMRDSPLVTVTFDRLETVSANAAKKGEVANDRTHQWKAGWKVFLETPSGKGLGTVGNGASLSKVTPFLVGDGVYVRVLAEQGVPGILAFAYLIISIPWILWRYRDIAPVEWRPLGIGLFAFHFGFCIHGIGANTFDYYCVAPVYFMLVGLYVSAAHRQLRENRARAAVSPAVSVSGDAKMLEAFDVGNQRH
;
A
#
# COMPACT_ATOMS: atom_id res chain seq x y z
N MET A 1 62.14 -27.56 7.64
CA MET A 1 60.68 -27.78 7.53
C MET A 1 59.98 -26.70 8.33
N VAL A 2 59.38 -25.72 7.66
CA VAL A 2 58.66 -24.59 8.27
C VAL A 2 57.17 -24.90 8.19
N SER A 3 56.48 -24.90 9.33
CA SER A 3 55.04 -25.17 9.42
C SER A 3 54.24 -23.98 8.86
N PRO A 4 53.21 -24.19 8.02
CA PRO A 4 52.40 -23.09 7.51
C PRO A 4 51.49 -22.52 8.60
N ALA A 5 51.36 -21.19 8.61
CA ALA A 5 50.56 -20.45 9.58
C ALA A 5 49.05 -20.81 9.47
N PRO A 6 48.36 -21.05 10.60
CA PRO A 6 46.93 -21.22 10.62
C PRO A 6 46.26 -19.83 10.58
N GLY A 7 45.31 -19.63 9.68
CA GLY A 7 44.31 -18.57 9.85
C GLY A 7 44.16 -17.55 8.72
N VAL A 8 44.04 -17.99 7.46
CA VAL A 8 43.33 -17.17 6.46
C VAL A 8 41.88 -17.63 6.46
N PRO A 9 40.92 -16.84 7.00
CA PRO A 9 39.52 -17.19 6.94
C PRO A 9 39.07 -17.22 5.48
N ALA A 10 38.22 -18.21 5.18
CA ALA A 10 37.66 -18.49 3.87
C ALA A 10 37.34 -17.22 3.07
N SER A 11 37.92 -17.16 1.87
CA SER A 11 37.67 -16.17 0.82
C SER A 11 36.22 -15.71 0.83
N SER A 12 36.00 -14.42 1.08
CA SER A 12 34.74 -13.74 0.82
C SER A 12 34.43 -13.91 -0.68
N ARG A 13 33.60 -14.90 -1.04
CA ARG A 13 33.06 -14.98 -2.39
C ARG A 13 32.45 -13.61 -2.69
N PRO A 14 32.86 -12.91 -3.76
CA PRO A 14 32.31 -11.60 -4.06
C PRO A 14 30.80 -11.76 -4.14
N ILE A 15 30.09 -11.08 -3.24
CA ILE A 15 28.64 -10.98 -3.29
C ILE A 15 28.38 -10.21 -4.59
N THR A 16 28.07 -10.95 -5.64
CA THR A 16 27.67 -10.38 -6.91
C THR A 16 26.40 -9.60 -6.60
N ARG A 17 26.50 -8.27 -6.60
CA ARG A 17 25.31 -7.41 -6.62
C ARG A 17 24.38 -8.01 -7.67
N PRO A 18 23.10 -8.26 -7.37
CA PRO A 18 22.18 -8.70 -8.40
C PRO A 18 22.21 -7.61 -9.47
N ALA A 19 22.93 -7.88 -10.57
CA ALA A 19 22.98 -6.98 -11.70
C ALA A 19 21.52 -6.76 -12.06
N THR A 20 21.06 -5.51 -11.99
CA THR A 20 19.68 -5.20 -12.36
C THR A 20 19.55 -5.70 -13.78
N PRO A 21 18.78 -6.77 -14.03
CA PRO A 21 18.86 -7.39 -15.33
C PRO A 21 18.42 -6.34 -16.34
N TRP A 22 19.25 -6.09 -17.35
CA TRP A 22 18.98 -5.09 -18.38
C TRP A 22 17.58 -5.29 -19.00
N TRP A 23 17.10 -6.54 -19.02
CA TRP A 23 15.77 -6.90 -19.46
C TRP A 23 14.63 -6.27 -18.64
N MET A 24 14.82 -5.88 -17.37
CA MET A 24 13.77 -5.19 -16.59
C MET A 24 13.53 -3.76 -17.07
N TYR A 25 14.58 -3.05 -17.50
CA TYR A 25 14.44 -1.75 -18.17
C TYR A 25 13.80 -1.91 -19.54
N VAL A 26 14.16 -2.99 -20.25
CA VAL A 26 13.52 -3.36 -21.51
C VAL A 26 12.05 -3.68 -21.32
N VAL A 27 11.63 -4.37 -20.25
CA VAL A 27 10.19 -4.61 -19.96
C VAL A 27 9.46 -3.31 -19.64
N GLY A 28 10.07 -2.37 -18.91
CA GLY A 28 9.48 -1.05 -18.65
C GLY A 28 9.35 -0.20 -19.93
N VAL A 29 10.38 -0.18 -20.77
CA VAL A 29 10.40 0.54 -22.05
C VAL A 29 9.47 -0.12 -23.07
N LEU A 30 9.50 -1.44 -23.20
CA LEU A 30 8.57 -2.20 -24.05
C LEU A 30 7.13 -2.05 -23.56
N GLY A 31 6.90 -1.95 -22.24
CA GLY A 31 5.59 -1.61 -21.69
C GLY A 31 5.13 -0.24 -22.14
N ALA A 32 5.98 0.79 -22.07
CA ALA A 32 5.64 2.15 -22.50
C ALA A 32 5.45 2.26 -24.03
N VAL A 33 6.31 1.61 -24.82
CA VAL A 33 6.21 1.52 -26.29
C VAL A 33 4.98 0.71 -26.69
N ALA A 34 4.65 -0.35 -25.95
CA ALA A 34 3.43 -1.12 -26.15
C ALA A 34 2.16 -0.30 -25.91
N VAL A 35 2.15 0.65 -24.95
CA VAL A 35 1.01 1.57 -24.80
C VAL A 35 0.84 2.45 -26.05
N GLY A 36 1.94 2.89 -26.67
CA GLY A 36 1.89 3.63 -27.94
C GLY A 36 1.44 2.79 -29.14
N VAL A 37 1.87 1.52 -29.22
CA VAL A 37 1.55 0.59 -30.32
C VAL A 37 0.16 -0.06 -30.17
N ALA A 38 -0.33 -0.24 -28.94
CA ALA A 38 -1.68 -0.76 -28.67
C ALA A 38 -2.79 0.14 -29.23
N ALA A 39 -2.49 1.43 -29.46
CA ALA A 39 -3.37 2.35 -30.18
C ALA A 39 -3.56 1.98 -31.66
N ALA A 40 -2.67 1.17 -32.26
CA ALA A 40 -2.69 0.82 -33.68
C ALA A 40 -3.25 -0.59 -33.98
N PHE A 41 -3.15 -1.56 -33.05
CA PHE A 41 -3.61 -2.96 -33.28
C PHE A 41 -4.23 -3.59 -32.01
N PRO A 42 -5.49 -3.28 -31.66
CA PRO A 42 -5.97 -3.33 -30.27
C PRO A 42 -6.32 -4.72 -29.69
N LYS A 43 -6.60 -5.75 -30.50
CA LYS A 43 -7.14 -7.03 -29.95
C LYS A 43 -6.07 -8.08 -29.67
N ALA A 44 -5.32 -8.47 -30.71
CA ALA A 44 -4.30 -9.52 -30.60
C ALA A 44 -3.08 -9.04 -29.79
N PHE A 45 -2.67 -7.79 -29.98
CA PHE A 45 -1.49 -7.24 -29.30
C PHE A 45 -1.67 -7.15 -27.79
N VAL A 46 -2.83 -6.71 -27.31
CA VAL A 46 -3.05 -6.58 -25.86
C VAL A 46 -3.18 -7.96 -25.19
N ALA A 47 -3.79 -8.93 -25.86
CA ALA A 47 -3.75 -10.33 -25.41
C ALA A 47 -2.32 -10.87 -25.34
N VAL A 48 -1.50 -10.62 -26.36
CA VAL A 48 -0.07 -10.99 -26.38
C VAL A 48 0.72 -10.26 -25.29
N LEU A 49 0.42 -8.98 -25.02
CA LEU A 49 1.06 -8.21 -23.96
C LEU A 49 0.72 -8.79 -22.58
N ILE A 50 -0.55 -9.11 -22.34
CA ILE A 50 -1.00 -9.73 -21.09
C ILE A 50 -0.36 -11.11 -20.93
N LEU A 51 -0.40 -11.95 -21.96
CA LEU A 51 0.21 -13.29 -21.93
C LEU A 51 1.73 -13.22 -21.77
N GLY A 52 2.38 -12.28 -22.45
CA GLY A 52 3.81 -12.03 -22.35
C GLY A 52 4.20 -11.51 -20.97
N LEU A 53 3.41 -10.58 -20.41
CA LEU A 53 3.57 -10.12 -19.04
C LEU A 53 3.46 -11.33 -18.11
N VAL A 54 2.32 -12.02 -18.09
CA VAL A 54 2.08 -13.23 -17.28
C VAL A 54 3.21 -14.23 -17.42
N ALA A 55 3.65 -14.56 -18.64
CA ALA A 55 4.76 -15.49 -18.86
C ALA A 55 6.06 -14.99 -18.22
N VAL A 56 6.41 -13.71 -18.40
CA VAL A 56 7.57 -13.09 -17.73
C VAL A 56 7.39 -13.11 -16.21
N LEU A 57 6.17 -12.95 -15.70
CA LEU A 57 5.90 -12.96 -14.26
C LEU A 57 6.07 -14.36 -13.71
N LEU A 58 5.48 -15.37 -14.35
CA LEU A 58 5.58 -16.76 -13.98
C LEU A 58 7.05 -17.22 -14.01
N VAL A 59 7.80 -16.87 -15.06
CA VAL A 59 9.21 -17.25 -15.19
C VAL A 59 10.11 -16.49 -14.21
N GLY A 60 9.90 -15.17 -14.07
CA GLY A 60 10.68 -14.31 -13.19
C GLY A 60 10.45 -14.61 -11.72
N ALA A 61 9.20 -14.82 -11.32
CA ALA A 61 8.81 -15.13 -9.94
C ALA A 61 9.37 -16.46 -9.45
N VAL A 62 9.41 -17.48 -10.32
CA VAL A 62 10.02 -18.78 -10.00
C VAL A 62 11.51 -18.65 -9.67
N ARG A 63 12.21 -17.72 -10.34
CA ARG A 63 13.66 -17.55 -10.18
C ARG A 63 14.03 -16.62 -9.03
N ASN A 64 13.25 -15.57 -8.79
CA ASN A 64 13.57 -14.59 -7.76
C ASN A 64 12.29 -14.00 -7.13
N PRO A 65 12.04 -14.26 -5.83
CA PRO A 65 10.83 -13.77 -5.16
C PRO A 65 10.75 -12.23 -5.11
N TRP A 66 11.89 -11.54 -5.10
CA TRP A 66 11.93 -10.07 -5.08
C TRP A 66 11.50 -9.45 -6.41
N ILE A 67 11.77 -10.15 -7.52
CA ILE A 67 11.24 -9.75 -8.82
C ILE A 67 9.72 -9.92 -8.82
N ALA A 68 9.20 -11.03 -8.28
CA ALA A 68 7.76 -11.26 -8.19
C ALA A 68 7.04 -10.13 -7.43
N LEU A 69 7.58 -9.75 -6.26
CA LEU A 69 7.05 -8.66 -5.45
C LEU A 69 7.14 -7.30 -6.15
N ALA A 70 8.25 -7.04 -6.83
CA ALA A 70 8.39 -5.82 -7.63
C ALA A 70 7.31 -5.78 -8.71
N VAL A 71 7.09 -6.89 -9.42
CA VAL A 71 6.06 -6.89 -10.45
C VAL A 71 4.66 -6.70 -9.86
N ILE A 72 4.32 -7.27 -8.70
CA ILE A 72 3.03 -7.00 -8.04
C ILE A 72 2.75 -5.50 -7.92
N ILE A 73 3.75 -4.72 -7.54
CA ILE A 73 3.61 -3.26 -7.41
C ILE A 73 3.52 -2.60 -8.79
N ALA A 74 4.35 -3.02 -9.76
CA ALA A 74 4.40 -2.43 -11.09
C ALA A 74 3.18 -2.74 -11.95
N GLN A 75 2.47 -3.84 -11.70
CA GLN A 75 1.31 -4.22 -12.51
C GLN A 75 0.08 -3.36 -12.23
N TYR A 76 -0.11 -2.85 -11.00
CA TYR A 76 -1.30 -2.06 -10.65
C TYR A 76 -1.56 -0.90 -11.61
N PRO A 77 -0.56 -0.04 -11.89
CA PRO A 77 -0.77 1.03 -12.84
C PRO A 77 -1.14 0.48 -14.22
N VAL A 78 -0.34 -0.45 -14.74
CA VAL A 78 -0.50 -1.01 -16.08
C VAL A 78 -1.89 -1.61 -16.27
N MET A 79 -2.35 -2.40 -15.30
CA MET A 79 -3.62 -3.11 -15.42
C MET A 79 -4.84 -2.20 -15.40
N ASN A 80 -4.80 -1.12 -14.61
CA ASN A 80 -5.89 -0.16 -14.62
C ASN A 80 -5.99 0.54 -15.98
N THR A 81 -4.86 0.98 -16.54
CA THR A 81 -4.83 1.56 -17.89
C THR A 81 -5.31 0.57 -18.95
N LEU A 82 -4.87 -0.68 -18.88
CA LEU A 82 -5.33 -1.72 -19.79
C LEU A 82 -6.85 -1.85 -19.69
N ARG A 83 -7.41 -2.01 -18.49
CA ARG A 83 -8.86 -2.10 -18.27
C ARG A 83 -9.60 -0.91 -18.90
N THR A 84 -9.07 0.30 -18.73
CA THR A 84 -9.67 1.49 -19.31
C THR A 84 -9.65 1.48 -20.83
N ILE A 85 -8.51 1.15 -21.44
CA ILE A 85 -8.38 1.00 -22.91
C ILE A 85 -9.35 -0.07 -23.42
N TYR A 86 -9.41 -1.22 -22.75
CA TYR A 86 -10.32 -2.32 -23.10
C TYR A 86 -11.78 -1.88 -23.13
N THR A 87 -12.20 -1.17 -22.10
CA THR A 87 -13.60 -0.74 -21.97
C THR A 87 -13.94 0.35 -22.98
N ALA A 88 -13.01 1.28 -23.22
CA ALA A 88 -13.16 2.35 -24.20
C ALA A 88 -13.28 1.85 -25.65
N HIS A 89 -12.72 0.68 -25.97
CA HIS A 89 -12.79 0.09 -27.30
C HIS A 89 -13.87 -1.00 -27.45
N HIS A 90 -14.77 -1.14 -26.48
CA HIS A 90 -15.84 -2.16 -26.48
C HIS A 90 -15.34 -3.56 -26.82
N LEU A 91 -14.12 -3.89 -26.37
CA LEU A 91 -13.54 -5.18 -26.70
C LEU A 91 -14.35 -6.30 -26.01
N PRO A 92 -14.67 -7.40 -26.72
CA PRO A 92 -15.41 -8.52 -26.16
C PRO A 92 -14.52 -9.22 -25.14
N VAL A 93 -14.58 -8.73 -23.91
CA VAL A 93 -13.88 -9.31 -22.78
C VAL A 93 -14.90 -10.14 -22.02
N PHE A 94 -14.46 -11.29 -21.50
CA PHE A 94 -15.11 -11.93 -20.35
C PHE A 94 -15.15 -10.88 -19.23
N ALA A 95 -16.19 -10.04 -19.19
CA ALA A 95 -16.23 -8.79 -18.44
C ALA A 95 -16.02 -8.98 -16.92
N GLY A 96 -16.18 -10.21 -16.42
CA GLY A 96 -15.74 -10.60 -15.09
C GLY A 96 -14.21 -10.72 -14.97
N GLY A 97 -13.55 -11.48 -15.84
CA GLY A 97 -12.15 -11.91 -15.65
C GLY A 97 -11.10 -10.80 -15.65
N VAL A 98 -11.24 -9.78 -16.51
CA VAL A 98 -10.24 -8.69 -16.58
C VAL A 98 -10.30 -7.77 -15.35
N ARG A 99 -11.48 -7.61 -14.75
CA ARG A 99 -11.63 -6.80 -13.54
C ARG A 99 -10.86 -7.39 -12.36
N PHE A 100 -10.81 -8.72 -12.25
CA PHE A 100 -10.06 -9.44 -11.23
C PHE A 100 -8.66 -9.83 -11.67
N PHE A 101 -8.18 -9.36 -12.82
CA PHE A 101 -6.89 -9.82 -13.31
C PHE A 101 -5.71 -9.41 -12.41
N PRO A 102 -5.61 -8.15 -11.92
CA PRO A 102 -4.55 -7.77 -10.96
C PRO A 102 -4.59 -8.64 -9.70
N ASP A 103 -5.81 -9.00 -9.31
CA ASP A 103 -6.15 -9.72 -8.09
C ASP A 103 -5.75 -11.20 -8.22
N PHE A 104 -6.14 -11.81 -9.33
CA PHE A 104 -5.77 -13.15 -9.73
C PHE A 104 -4.26 -13.29 -9.87
N LEU A 105 -3.60 -12.29 -10.47
CA LEU A 105 -2.16 -12.30 -10.64
C LEU A 105 -1.42 -12.17 -9.30
N GLN A 106 -1.92 -11.37 -8.36
CA GLN A 106 -1.40 -11.38 -6.99
C GLN A 106 -1.55 -12.73 -6.32
N MET A 107 -2.71 -13.38 -6.46
CA MET A 107 -2.95 -14.71 -5.89
C MET A 107 -1.99 -15.75 -6.47
N ILE A 108 -1.75 -15.73 -7.78
CA ILE A 108 -0.75 -16.59 -8.43
C ILE A 108 0.63 -16.32 -7.85
N ILE A 109 1.03 -15.05 -7.76
CA ILE A 109 2.37 -14.69 -7.27
C ILE A 109 2.52 -15.08 -5.80
N LEU A 110 1.50 -14.84 -4.98
CA LEU A 110 1.48 -15.29 -3.59
C LEU A 110 1.62 -16.81 -3.51
N ALA A 111 0.81 -17.58 -4.24
CA ALA A 111 0.92 -19.03 -4.29
C ALA A 111 2.32 -19.50 -4.71
N GLN A 112 2.93 -18.83 -5.69
CA GLN A 112 4.30 -19.12 -6.11
C GLN A 112 5.33 -18.80 -5.03
N LEU A 113 5.20 -17.68 -4.34
CA LEU A 113 6.08 -17.31 -3.23
C LEU A 113 5.97 -18.32 -2.08
N LEU A 114 4.75 -18.81 -1.80
CA LEU A 114 4.54 -19.87 -0.82
C LEU A 114 5.22 -21.18 -1.27
N ILE A 115 4.98 -21.63 -2.51
CA ILE A 115 5.62 -22.85 -3.07
C ILE A 115 7.15 -22.72 -3.06
N TRP A 116 7.66 -21.55 -3.45
CA TRP A 116 9.09 -21.27 -3.43
C TRP A 116 9.65 -21.33 -2.01
N GLY A 117 8.96 -20.74 -1.03
CA GLY A 117 9.32 -20.82 0.37
C GLY A 117 9.38 -22.26 0.89
N ILE A 118 8.40 -23.09 0.53
CA ILE A 118 8.36 -24.52 0.89
C ILE A 118 9.55 -25.28 0.28
N LYS A 119 9.85 -25.03 -1.00
CA LYS A 119 10.91 -25.72 -1.73
C LYS A 119 12.33 -25.34 -1.30
N ASN A 120 12.52 -24.22 -0.60
CA ASN A 120 13.84 -23.73 -0.21
C ASN A 120 14.03 -23.81 1.32
N PRO A 121 14.66 -24.88 1.86
CA PRO A 121 14.78 -25.12 3.31
C PRO A 121 15.49 -24.00 4.08
N ARG A 122 16.28 -23.15 3.39
CA ARG A 122 16.91 -21.96 3.97
C ARG A 122 15.88 -20.93 4.45
N TYR A 123 14.71 -20.91 3.84
CA TYR A 123 13.60 -20.03 4.18
C TYR A 123 12.52 -20.84 4.86
N ARG A 124 12.81 -21.53 5.97
CA ARG A 124 11.70 -22.11 6.77
C ARG A 124 10.89 -20.97 7.36
N LEU A 125 9.57 -21.06 7.25
CA LEU A 125 8.65 -20.12 7.89
C LEU A 125 8.93 -20.14 9.40
N LYS A 126 9.36 -19.00 9.93
CA LYS A 126 9.52 -18.79 11.37
C LYS A 126 8.44 -17.80 11.79
N ILE A 127 7.47 -18.30 12.54
CA ILE A 127 6.42 -17.47 13.13
C ILE A 127 6.95 -16.99 14.48
N TYR A 128 6.94 -15.68 14.67
CA TYR A 128 7.30 -15.03 15.93
C TYR A 128 6.03 -14.47 16.58
N GLY A 129 6.09 -14.10 17.86
CA GLY A 129 4.97 -13.45 18.54
C GLY A 129 4.48 -12.18 17.83
N ASP A 130 5.39 -11.45 17.17
CA ASP A 130 5.06 -10.27 16.37
C ASP A 130 4.18 -10.58 15.14
N ASP A 131 4.13 -11.84 14.70
CA ASP A 131 3.33 -12.29 13.55
C ASP A 131 1.91 -12.72 13.96
N LEU A 132 1.65 -12.87 15.28
CA LEU A 132 0.36 -13.28 15.83
C LEU A 132 -0.81 -12.35 15.47
N PRO A 133 -0.70 -11.01 15.51
CA PRO A 133 -1.82 -10.12 15.16
C PRO A 133 -2.28 -10.30 13.72
N VAL A 134 -1.33 -10.48 12.79
CA VAL A 134 -1.62 -10.72 11.37
C VAL A 134 -2.21 -12.12 11.18
N ALA A 135 -1.63 -13.14 11.82
CA ALA A 135 -2.14 -14.51 11.73
C ALA A 135 -3.58 -14.62 12.27
N LEU A 136 -3.87 -13.99 13.41
CA LEU A 136 -5.21 -13.97 13.99
C LEU A 136 -6.21 -13.28 13.07
N TYR A 137 -5.85 -12.13 12.50
CA TYR A 137 -6.70 -11.43 11.55
C TYR A 137 -7.02 -12.28 10.31
N VAL A 138 -6.03 -12.98 9.76
CA VAL A 138 -6.22 -13.91 8.64
C VAL A 138 -7.12 -15.09 9.02
N ILE A 139 -6.94 -15.68 10.20
CA ILE A 139 -7.78 -16.79 10.70
C ILE A 139 -9.24 -16.35 10.82
N VAL A 140 -9.49 -15.16 11.39
CA VAL A 140 -10.86 -14.61 11.48
C VAL A 140 -11.42 -14.28 10.10
N GLY A 141 -10.58 -13.87 9.16
CA GLY A 141 -10.97 -13.76 7.75
C GLY A 141 -11.46 -15.08 7.16
N ILE A 142 -10.80 -16.21 7.46
CA ILE A 142 -11.20 -17.54 6.97
C ILE A 142 -12.57 -17.91 7.56
N TYR A 143 -12.72 -17.72 8.86
CA TYR A 143 -14.01 -17.89 9.55
C TYR A 143 -15.12 -17.08 8.86
N SER A 144 -14.87 -15.80 8.59
CA SER A 144 -15.86 -14.92 7.99
C SER A 144 -16.19 -15.28 6.53
N VAL A 145 -15.25 -15.86 5.78
CA VAL A 145 -15.54 -16.46 4.45
C VAL A 145 -16.47 -17.67 4.57
N VAL A 146 -16.25 -18.54 5.56
CA VAL A 146 -17.12 -19.70 5.82
C VAL A 146 -18.53 -19.25 6.18
N VAL A 147 -18.67 -18.23 7.04
CA VAL A 147 -19.97 -17.63 7.38
C VAL A 147 -20.64 -17.06 6.12
N ALA A 148 -19.90 -16.28 5.32
CA ALA A 148 -20.45 -15.65 4.11
C ALA A 148 -20.95 -16.66 3.07
N ALA A 149 -20.29 -17.81 2.96
CA ALA A 149 -20.67 -18.89 2.04
C ALA A 149 -22.06 -19.50 2.34
N GLN A 150 -22.61 -19.28 3.54
CA GLN A 150 -23.96 -19.73 3.89
C GLN A 150 -25.06 -18.80 3.35
N TYR A 151 -24.73 -17.53 3.13
CA TYR A 151 -25.72 -16.48 2.83
C TYR A 151 -25.60 -15.88 1.43
N THR A 152 -24.46 -16.10 0.77
CA THR A 152 -24.15 -15.41 -0.49
C THR A 152 -23.52 -16.35 -1.51
N HIS A 153 -23.61 -15.95 -2.77
CA HIS A 153 -22.88 -16.62 -3.84
C HIS A 153 -21.37 -16.60 -3.54
N PRO A 154 -20.62 -17.71 -3.73
CA PRO A 154 -19.22 -17.88 -3.30
C PRO A 154 -18.24 -16.82 -3.83
N TYR A 155 -18.64 -16.10 -4.87
CA TYR A 155 -17.88 -14.98 -5.43
C TYR A 155 -17.74 -13.78 -4.48
N GLY A 156 -18.80 -13.42 -3.73
CA GLY A 156 -18.74 -12.32 -2.75
C GLY A 156 -17.68 -12.56 -1.67
N PRO A 157 -17.71 -13.71 -0.96
CA PRO A 157 -16.71 -14.11 0.02
C PRO A 157 -15.28 -14.12 -0.53
N PHE A 158 -15.07 -14.70 -1.71
CA PHE A 158 -13.75 -14.76 -2.34
C PHE A 158 -13.19 -13.37 -2.64
N ASN A 159 -14.04 -12.49 -3.16
CA ASN A 159 -13.64 -11.12 -3.45
C ASN A 159 -13.39 -10.31 -2.16
N GLY A 160 -14.25 -10.46 -1.14
CA GLY A 160 -14.02 -9.88 0.18
C GLY A 160 -12.68 -10.30 0.76
N TRP A 161 -12.38 -11.61 0.71
CA TRP A 161 -11.09 -12.17 1.14
C TRP A 161 -9.92 -11.55 0.39
N TYR A 162 -10.02 -11.52 -0.94
CA TYR A 162 -9.00 -10.94 -1.78
C TYR A 162 -8.71 -9.48 -1.37
N VAL A 163 -9.74 -8.67 -1.23
CA VAL A 163 -9.58 -7.24 -0.92
C VAL A 163 -9.06 -7.02 0.50
N SER A 164 -9.55 -7.76 1.49
CA SER A 164 -9.33 -7.45 2.91
C SER A 164 -8.16 -8.23 3.54
N MET A 165 -7.89 -9.46 3.08
CA MET A 165 -6.93 -10.37 3.71
C MET A 165 -5.60 -10.46 2.96
N THR A 166 -5.62 -10.36 1.63
CA THR A 166 -4.41 -10.39 0.79
C THR A 166 -3.36 -9.36 1.21
N PRO A 167 -3.72 -8.10 1.53
CA PRO A 167 -2.74 -7.13 2.03
C PRO A 167 -1.99 -7.64 3.27
N ALA A 168 -2.70 -8.21 4.24
CA ALA A 168 -2.11 -8.73 5.47
C ALA A 168 -1.22 -9.97 5.20
N ILE A 169 -1.58 -10.81 4.23
CA ILE A 169 -0.77 -11.97 3.82
C ILE A 169 0.60 -11.54 3.28
N PHE A 170 0.68 -10.39 2.58
CA PHE A 170 1.97 -9.87 2.11
C PHE A 170 2.96 -9.61 3.24
N TYR A 171 2.51 -9.19 4.42
CA TYR A 171 3.38 -9.08 5.60
C TYR A 171 4.01 -10.45 5.91
N LEU A 172 3.21 -11.51 6.02
CA LEU A 172 3.69 -12.86 6.34
C LEU A 172 4.63 -13.41 5.27
N VAL A 173 4.33 -13.17 3.99
CA VAL A 173 5.18 -13.60 2.88
C VAL A 173 6.55 -12.92 2.95
N ILE A 174 6.60 -11.61 3.18
CA ILE A 174 7.88 -10.91 3.33
C ILE A 174 8.68 -11.42 4.53
N ARG A 175 8.00 -11.65 5.66
CA ARG A 175 8.59 -12.22 6.88
C ARG A 175 9.17 -13.61 6.64
N TRP A 176 8.49 -14.43 5.84
CA TRP A 176 8.95 -15.74 5.41
C TRP A 176 10.20 -15.64 4.52
N LEU A 177 10.20 -14.74 3.53
CA LEU A 177 11.31 -14.57 2.59
C LEU A 177 12.61 -14.09 3.25
N GLN A 178 12.55 -13.52 4.46
CA GLN A 178 13.71 -13.01 5.21
C GLN A 178 14.72 -12.23 4.34
N PRO A 179 14.31 -11.10 3.72
CA PRO A 179 15.14 -10.31 2.81
C PRO A 179 16.51 -10.00 3.39
N THR A 180 17.57 -10.16 2.58
CA THR A 180 18.85 -9.55 2.92
C THR A 180 18.73 -8.04 2.98
N HIS A 181 19.63 -7.40 3.72
CA HIS A 181 19.71 -5.94 3.79
C HIS A 181 19.70 -5.31 2.38
N GLU A 182 20.51 -5.86 1.48
CA GLU A 182 20.60 -5.40 0.09
C GLU A 182 19.31 -5.61 -0.70
N GLN A 183 18.66 -6.78 -0.55
CA GLN A 183 17.40 -7.09 -1.22
C GLN A 183 16.28 -6.16 -0.77
N GLY A 184 16.15 -5.96 0.55
CA GLY A 184 15.13 -5.07 1.10
C GLY A 184 15.34 -3.62 0.67
N MET A 185 16.59 -3.12 0.72
CA MET A 185 16.91 -1.76 0.27
C MET A 185 16.82 -1.59 -1.24
N TRP A 186 17.08 -2.65 -2.03
CA TRP A 186 16.82 -2.65 -3.46
C TRP A 186 15.33 -2.50 -3.74
N PHE A 187 14.49 -3.31 -3.11
CA PHE A 187 13.04 -3.28 -3.29
C PHE A 187 12.44 -1.92 -2.92
N PHE A 188 12.82 -1.37 -1.76
CA PHE A 188 12.38 -0.04 -1.32
C PHE A 188 12.78 1.07 -2.33
N ARG A 189 14.03 1.05 -2.82
CA ARG A 189 14.50 2.00 -3.85
C ARG A 189 13.80 1.81 -5.19
N TRP A 190 13.52 0.57 -5.57
CA TRP A 190 12.79 0.26 -6.78
C TRP A 190 11.36 0.80 -6.71
N MET A 191 10.65 0.56 -5.61
CA MET A 191 9.29 1.07 -5.38
C MET A 191 9.23 2.60 -5.44
N THR A 192 10.14 3.28 -4.74
CA THR A 192 10.19 4.76 -4.74
C THR A 192 10.52 5.33 -6.13
N ARG A 193 11.38 4.66 -6.92
CA ARG A 193 11.65 5.04 -8.31
C ARG A 193 10.44 4.85 -9.21
N CYS A 194 9.73 3.71 -9.09
CA CYS A 194 8.49 3.46 -9.83
C CYS A 194 7.46 4.54 -9.52
N TYR A 195 7.27 4.90 -8.25
CA TYR A 195 6.43 6.03 -7.88
C TYR A 195 6.88 7.34 -8.53
N GLY A 196 8.19 7.65 -8.50
CA GLY A 196 8.73 8.83 -9.16
C GLY A 196 8.43 8.88 -10.66
N VAL A 197 8.56 7.75 -11.37
CA VAL A 197 8.19 7.64 -12.79
C VAL A 197 6.70 7.89 -12.98
N LEU A 198 5.85 7.25 -12.18
CA LEU A 198 4.40 7.43 -12.23
C LEU A 198 4.02 8.89 -11.99
N MET A 199 4.67 9.56 -11.04
CA MET A 199 4.46 10.97 -10.74
C MET A 199 4.84 11.89 -11.91
N CYS A 200 6.02 11.67 -12.50
CA CYS A 200 6.49 12.42 -13.67
C CYS A 200 5.60 12.24 -14.90
N LEU A 201 4.91 11.10 -15.03
CA LEU A 201 3.93 10.88 -16.09
C LEU A 201 2.58 11.52 -15.76
N SER A 202 2.14 11.41 -14.50
CA SER A 202 0.79 11.81 -14.10
C SER A 202 0.63 13.32 -13.97
N LEU A 203 1.65 14.05 -13.49
CA LEU A 203 1.57 15.50 -13.32
C LEU A 203 1.36 16.24 -14.66
N PRO A 204 2.18 16.01 -15.72
CA PRO A 204 1.95 16.66 -17.01
C PRO A 204 0.59 16.31 -17.60
N VAL A 205 0.17 15.05 -17.51
CA VAL A 205 -1.15 14.61 -18.02
C VAL A 205 -2.27 15.34 -17.31
N TYR A 206 -2.18 15.47 -15.97
CA TYR A 206 -3.16 16.19 -15.19
C TYR A 206 -3.29 17.67 -15.59
N PHE A 207 -2.17 18.36 -15.83
CA PHE A 207 -2.19 19.77 -16.20
C PHE A 207 -2.51 20.04 -17.69
N ILE A 208 -2.06 19.17 -18.60
CA ILE A 208 -2.25 19.36 -20.05
C ILE A 208 -3.62 18.83 -20.50
N ARG A 209 -4.06 17.70 -19.95
CA ARG A 209 -5.30 16.99 -20.34
C ARG A 209 -6.12 16.55 -19.13
N PRO A 210 -6.57 17.49 -18.27
CA PRO A 210 -7.39 17.19 -17.11
C PRO A 210 -8.74 16.53 -17.46
N ASP A 211 -9.23 16.78 -18.67
CA ASP A 211 -10.47 16.24 -19.24
C ASP A 211 -10.35 14.78 -19.69
N TRP A 212 -9.14 14.31 -20.00
CA TRP A 212 -8.95 12.99 -20.59
C TRP A 212 -9.44 11.87 -19.68
N TYR A 213 -9.27 12.02 -18.36
CA TYR A 213 -9.85 11.06 -17.44
C TYR A 213 -11.38 10.99 -17.53
N LYS A 214 -12.06 12.11 -17.77
CA LYS A 214 -13.52 12.13 -17.94
C LYS A 214 -13.92 11.28 -19.14
N VAL A 215 -13.17 11.39 -20.24
CA VAL A 215 -13.39 10.57 -21.44
C VAL A 215 -13.27 9.08 -21.11
N LEU A 216 -12.24 8.71 -20.35
CA LEU A 216 -11.98 7.34 -19.95
C LEU A 216 -13.05 6.78 -18.99
N GLN A 217 -13.44 7.51 -17.95
CA GLN A 217 -14.47 7.07 -17.00
C GLN A 217 -15.86 6.98 -17.63
N ASN A 218 -16.21 7.94 -18.50
CA ASN A 218 -17.48 7.90 -19.23
C ASN A 218 -17.56 6.67 -20.14
N ALA A 219 -16.43 6.23 -20.69
CA ALA A 219 -16.36 5.00 -21.46
C ALA A 219 -16.47 3.75 -20.58
N GLU A 220 -15.95 3.77 -19.35
CA GLU A 220 -16.02 2.63 -18.41
C GLU A 220 -17.42 2.38 -17.84
N HIS A 221 -18.20 3.44 -17.60
CA HIS A 221 -19.41 3.35 -16.78
C HIS A 221 -20.67 3.99 -17.39
N PRO A 222 -21.02 3.76 -18.67
CA PRO A 222 -22.23 4.34 -19.26
C PRO A 222 -23.52 3.86 -18.55
N HIS A 223 -23.50 2.70 -17.91
CA HIS A 223 -24.68 2.09 -17.26
C HIS A 223 -24.84 2.38 -15.76
N PHE A 224 -23.85 3.00 -15.12
CA PHE A 224 -23.92 3.29 -13.67
C PHE A 224 -24.57 4.63 -13.36
N VAL A 225 -24.75 5.46 -14.39
CA VAL A 225 -25.40 6.76 -14.24
C VAL A 225 -26.90 6.54 -14.24
N PRO A 226 -27.62 6.84 -13.14
CA PRO A 226 -29.06 6.69 -13.08
C PRO A 226 -29.73 7.49 -14.21
N PRO A 227 -30.83 6.99 -14.80
CA PRO A 227 -31.60 7.74 -15.78
C PRO A 227 -31.96 9.14 -15.25
N GLY A 228 -31.69 10.17 -16.04
CA GLY A 228 -31.96 11.57 -15.66
C GLY A 228 -30.83 12.27 -14.91
N MET A 229 -29.77 11.56 -14.53
CA MET A 229 -28.54 12.18 -14.02
C MET A 229 -27.51 12.23 -15.15
N THR A 230 -26.80 13.34 -15.32
CA THR A 230 -25.65 13.34 -16.22
C THR A 230 -24.52 12.56 -15.54
N PRO A 231 -23.63 11.87 -16.29
CA PRO A 231 -22.42 11.29 -15.70
C PRO A 231 -21.69 12.34 -14.85
N MET A 232 -21.66 13.58 -15.36
CA MET A 232 -21.09 14.77 -14.70
C MET A 232 -21.60 14.99 -13.27
N ALA A 233 -22.93 14.91 -13.09
CA ALA A 233 -23.58 15.06 -11.80
C ALA A 233 -23.41 13.82 -10.90
N PHE A 234 -23.52 12.60 -11.46
CA PHE A 234 -23.46 11.37 -10.68
C PHE A 234 -22.10 11.12 -10.04
N TRP A 235 -21.01 11.32 -10.80
CA TRP A 235 -19.67 11.10 -10.28
C TRP A 235 -19.05 12.35 -9.63
N GLY A 236 -19.76 13.49 -9.64
CA GLY A 236 -19.23 14.77 -9.16
C GLY A 236 -17.89 15.08 -9.83
N PHE A 237 -17.88 15.11 -11.18
CA PHE A 237 -16.68 15.08 -12.01
C PHE A 237 -15.84 16.35 -11.92
N TYR A 238 -15.02 16.38 -10.89
CA TYR A 238 -13.95 17.35 -10.73
C TYR A 238 -12.68 16.69 -11.21
N PRO A 239 -11.81 17.36 -11.98
CA PRO A 239 -10.63 16.68 -12.47
C PRO A 239 -9.65 16.57 -11.31
N ARG A 240 -9.53 15.35 -10.82
CA ARG A 240 -8.59 14.97 -9.78
C ARG A 240 -7.38 14.38 -10.44
N MET A 241 -6.23 14.62 -9.84
CA MET A 241 -5.04 13.89 -10.18
C MET A 241 -5.22 12.47 -9.65
N GLN A 242 -5.78 11.65 -10.51
CA GLN A 242 -5.35 10.29 -10.61
C GLN A 242 -4.21 10.22 -11.61
N ALA A 243 -3.28 9.33 -11.34
CA ALA A 243 -2.49 8.80 -12.43
C ALA A 243 -3.41 8.09 -13.44
N PHE A 244 -2.95 7.78 -14.66
CA PHE A 244 -3.63 6.84 -15.60
C PHE A 244 -3.99 5.46 -15.02
N PHE A 245 -3.66 5.24 -13.76
CA PHE A 245 -3.18 4.03 -13.18
C PHE A 245 -3.91 3.69 -11.87
N PHE A 246 -4.54 4.67 -11.21
CA PHE A 246 -5.15 4.50 -9.90
C PHE A 246 -6.40 5.36 -9.78
N GLU A 247 -7.31 5.03 -8.87
CA GLU A 247 -8.38 5.94 -8.46
C GLU A 247 -7.80 7.07 -7.59
N GLU A 248 -8.54 8.18 -7.45
CA GLU A 248 -8.05 9.36 -6.75
C GLU A 248 -7.67 9.10 -5.29
N ASN A 249 -8.43 8.25 -4.58
CA ASN A 249 -8.15 7.96 -3.18
C ASN A 249 -6.94 7.04 -3.02
N HIS A 250 -6.80 6.09 -3.95
CA HIS A 250 -5.63 5.22 -4.02
C HIS A 250 -4.37 6.03 -4.30
N TRP A 251 -4.42 6.93 -5.29
CA TRP A 251 -3.31 7.83 -5.62
C TRP A 251 -2.96 8.78 -4.48
N GLY A 252 -3.97 9.40 -3.86
CA GLY A 252 -3.78 10.29 -2.72
C GLY A 252 -3.09 9.60 -1.55
N THR A 253 -3.55 8.40 -1.19
CA THR A 253 -2.99 7.63 -0.06
C THR A 253 -1.61 7.04 -0.38
N LEU A 254 -1.36 6.60 -1.62
CA LEU A 254 -0.02 6.20 -2.05
C LEU A 254 0.95 7.38 -2.00
N SER A 255 0.49 8.56 -2.44
CA SER A 255 1.28 9.78 -2.43
C SER A 255 1.60 10.24 -1.01
N GLU A 256 0.63 10.13 -0.11
CA GLU A 256 0.82 10.33 1.33
C GLU A 256 1.89 9.38 1.88
N LEU A 257 1.73 8.06 1.67
CA LEU A 257 2.69 7.06 2.15
C LEU A 257 4.10 7.44 1.72
N VAL A 258 4.29 7.71 0.43
CA VAL A 258 5.61 8.04 -0.12
C VAL A 258 6.14 9.38 0.41
N ALA A 259 5.28 10.39 0.59
CA ALA A 259 5.66 11.68 1.15
C ALA A 259 6.11 11.57 2.62
N VAL A 260 5.36 10.82 3.45
CA VAL A 260 5.70 10.58 4.87
C VAL A 260 7.00 9.80 4.99
N LEU A 261 7.16 8.74 4.20
CA LEU A 261 8.43 7.99 4.17
C LEU A 261 9.58 8.88 3.71
N GLY A 262 9.41 9.64 2.63
CA GLY A 262 10.40 10.59 2.14
C GLY A 262 10.80 11.61 3.22
N ALA A 263 9.83 12.17 3.95
CA ALA A 263 10.04 13.11 5.04
C ALA A 263 10.84 12.48 6.20
N ALA A 264 10.53 11.23 6.57
CA ALA A 264 11.31 10.51 7.58
C ALA A 264 12.77 10.32 7.14
N TYR A 265 13.02 10.06 5.85
CA TYR A 265 14.38 9.96 5.30
C TYR A 265 15.14 11.30 5.22
N LEU A 266 14.47 12.45 5.34
CA LEU A 266 15.12 13.75 5.51
C LEU A 266 15.70 13.94 6.92
N MET A 267 15.38 13.05 7.87
CA MET A 267 15.98 13.04 9.22
C MET A 267 17.42 12.52 9.25
N ARG A 268 17.92 11.97 8.14
CA ARG A 268 19.33 11.59 8.06
C ARG A 268 20.20 12.82 7.83
N SER A 269 21.47 12.78 8.23
CA SER A 269 22.42 13.88 8.01
C SER A 269 22.85 14.01 6.54
N ASP A 270 22.84 12.92 5.77
CA ASP A 270 23.34 12.77 4.40
C ASP A 270 22.32 13.14 3.30
N VAL A 271 21.49 14.16 3.54
CA VAL A 271 20.36 14.46 2.65
C VAL A 271 20.81 15.06 1.32
N LEU A 272 20.37 14.45 0.22
CA LEU A 272 20.54 14.98 -1.14
C LEU A 272 19.33 15.83 -1.54
N LEU A 273 19.54 16.90 -2.32
CA LEU A 273 18.48 17.75 -2.91
C LEU A 273 17.36 16.93 -3.56
N LYS A 274 17.71 15.81 -4.20
CA LYS A 274 16.77 14.88 -4.83
C LYS A 274 15.68 14.35 -3.88
N ARG A 275 15.97 14.20 -2.57
CA ARG A 275 14.98 13.75 -1.58
C ARG A 275 13.95 14.84 -1.26
N TYR A 276 14.38 16.11 -1.21
CA TYR A 276 13.48 17.25 -1.03
C TYR A 276 12.49 17.37 -2.19
N VAL A 277 13.01 17.32 -3.43
CA VAL A 277 12.19 17.33 -4.64
C VAL A 277 11.20 16.16 -4.63
N PHE A 278 11.64 14.98 -4.22
CA PHE A 278 10.77 13.81 -4.16
C PHE A 278 9.62 13.96 -3.14
N VAL A 279 9.89 14.49 -1.94
CA VAL A 279 8.83 14.78 -0.95
C VAL A 279 7.86 15.83 -1.48
N LEU A 280 8.37 16.91 -2.09
CA LEU A 280 7.54 17.95 -2.68
C LEU A 280 6.61 17.40 -3.77
N LEU A 281 7.16 16.61 -4.70
CA LEU A 281 6.36 15.98 -5.77
C LEU A 281 5.31 15.02 -5.20
N ALA A 282 5.64 14.27 -4.14
CA ALA A 282 4.68 13.38 -3.50
C ALA A 282 3.56 14.15 -2.79
N THR A 283 3.89 15.22 -2.06
CA THR A 283 2.88 16.10 -1.46
C THR A 283 2.01 16.77 -2.51
N LEU A 284 2.59 17.25 -3.62
CA LEU A 284 1.83 17.82 -4.73
C LEU A 284 0.87 16.81 -5.35
N GLY A 285 1.33 15.59 -5.61
CA GLY A 285 0.50 14.50 -6.12
C GLY A 285 -0.68 14.17 -5.20
N MET A 286 -0.45 14.16 -3.89
CA MET A 286 -1.50 13.99 -2.90
C MET A 286 -2.50 15.14 -2.94
N VAL A 287 -2.03 16.40 -3.00
CA VAL A 287 -2.91 17.58 -3.04
C VAL A 287 -3.78 17.58 -4.30
N CYS A 288 -3.16 17.34 -5.46
CA CYS A 288 -3.88 17.30 -6.73
C CYS A 288 -4.88 16.13 -6.80
N SER A 289 -4.72 15.09 -5.98
CA SER A 289 -5.72 13.99 -5.91
C SER A 289 -7.05 14.42 -5.28
N ILE A 290 -7.05 15.52 -4.51
CA ILE A 290 -8.23 16.03 -3.77
C ILE A 290 -8.81 14.96 -2.82
N SER A 291 -8.02 13.95 -2.44
CA SER A 291 -8.41 12.96 -1.45
C SER A 291 -8.30 13.57 -0.04
N ARG A 292 -9.43 14.07 0.46
CA ARG A 292 -9.53 14.70 1.79
C ARG A 292 -9.01 13.79 2.91
N GLY A 293 -9.34 12.50 2.83
CA GLY A 293 -8.88 11.51 3.80
C GLY A 293 -7.36 11.41 3.81
N ALA A 294 -6.71 11.33 2.65
CA ALA A 294 -5.25 11.30 2.54
C ALA A 294 -4.60 12.61 3.04
N MET A 295 -5.21 13.77 2.78
CA MET A 295 -4.70 15.06 3.29
C MET A 295 -4.74 15.14 4.81
N ILE A 296 -5.86 14.77 5.45
CA ILE A 296 -5.98 14.74 6.91
C ILE A 296 -5.00 13.74 7.50
N SER A 297 -4.95 12.54 6.91
CA SER A 297 -4.02 11.47 7.25
C SER A 297 -2.56 11.94 7.20
N PHE A 298 -2.17 12.65 6.14
CA PHE A 298 -0.85 13.25 6.00
C PHE A 298 -0.55 14.25 7.10
N VAL A 299 -1.47 15.17 7.42
CA VAL A 299 -1.29 16.15 8.50
C VAL A 299 -1.02 15.44 9.84
N ILE A 300 -1.77 14.38 10.15
CA ILE A 300 -1.60 13.61 11.38
C ILE A 300 -0.26 12.87 11.37
N ALA A 301 0.08 12.19 10.28
CA ALA A 301 1.34 11.49 10.14
C ALA A 301 2.54 12.45 10.28
N ILE A 302 2.47 13.62 9.66
CA ILE A 302 3.50 14.65 9.78
C ILE A 302 3.57 15.23 11.20
N ALA A 303 2.44 15.48 11.85
CA ALA A 303 2.42 15.93 13.23
C ALA A 303 3.13 14.92 14.13
N ILE A 304 2.84 13.63 13.97
CA ILE A 304 3.51 12.55 14.69
C ILE A 304 5.00 12.51 14.37
N LEU A 305 5.39 12.64 13.10
CA LEU A 305 6.79 12.68 12.69
C LEU A 305 7.55 13.86 13.35
N LEU A 306 6.90 15.01 13.49
CA LEU A 306 7.46 16.19 14.16
C LEU A 306 7.57 16.04 15.69
N LEU A 307 6.86 15.08 16.30
CA LEU A 307 7.01 14.74 17.73
C LEU A 307 8.28 13.93 18.01
N PHE A 308 8.84 13.24 17.01
CA PHE A 308 10.13 12.58 17.17
C PHE A 308 11.24 13.62 17.37
N ARG A 309 11.85 13.63 18.56
CA ARG A 309 12.90 14.57 18.95
C ARG A 309 14.14 14.42 18.06
N GLY A 310 14.65 15.53 17.52
CA GLY A 310 15.93 15.57 16.81
C GLY A 310 16.22 16.91 16.11
N ALA A 311 17.49 17.18 15.80
CA ALA A 311 17.97 18.36 15.10
C ALA A 311 17.31 18.60 13.72
N HIS A 312 16.62 17.59 13.20
CA HIS A 312 16.03 17.58 11.86
C HIS A 312 14.55 18.04 11.83
N ARG A 313 13.92 18.31 12.98
CA ARG A 313 12.53 18.83 13.04
C ARG A 313 12.36 20.12 12.23
N LYS A 314 13.35 21.02 12.32
CA LYS A 314 13.36 22.28 11.55
C LYS A 314 13.40 22.04 10.04
N ARG A 315 14.14 21.01 9.58
CA ARG A 315 14.22 20.65 8.15
C ARG A 315 12.89 20.14 7.64
N ILE A 316 12.27 19.19 8.35
CA ILE A 316 10.95 18.65 7.98
C ILE A 316 9.92 19.78 7.94
N ALA A 317 9.86 20.61 8.99
CA ALA A 317 8.96 21.76 9.05
C ALA A 317 9.16 22.73 7.87
N ALA A 318 10.42 23.03 7.52
CA ALA A 318 10.73 23.90 6.38
C ALA A 318 10.24 23.30 5.05
N VAL A 319 10.44 22.00 4.83
CA VAL A 319 9.96 21.33 3.60
C VAL A 319 8.45 21.36 3.51
N LEU A 320 7.77 21.11 4.62
CA LEU A 320 6.31 21.13 4.67
C LEU A 320 5.78 22.55 4.45
N ALA A 321 6.42 23.55 5.04
CA ALA A 321 6.08 24.94 4.81
C ALA A 321 6.27 25.30 3.32
N VAL A 322 7.38 24.91 2.72
CA VAL A 322 7.63 25.11 1.28
C VAL A 322 6.59 24.37 0.43
N SER A 323 6.30 23.10 0.72
CA SER A 323 5.28 22.33 0.00
C SER A 323 3.90 22.94 0.13
N ALA A 324 3.54 23.45 1.32
CA ALA A 324 2.27 24.13 1.56
C ALA A 324 2.20 25.44 0.77
N VAL A 325 3.26 26.26 0.81
CA VAL A 325 3.34 27.52 0.05
C VAL A 325 3.27 27.25 -1.45
N VAL A 326 4.04 26.29 -1.97
CA VAL A 326 4.02 25.91 -3.39
C VAL A 326 2.65 25.36 -3.78
N GLY A 327 2.03 24.52 -2.94
CA GLY A 327 0.69 23.99 -3.18
C GLY A 327 -0.38 25.09 -3.23
N VAL A 328 -0.37 25.99 -2.25
CA VAL A 328 -1.31 27.13 -2.20
C VAL A 328 -1.08 28.08 -3.36
N ALA A 329 0.18 28.42 -3.67
CA ALA A 329 0.52 29.27 -4.80
C ALA A 329 0.12 28.64 -6.14
N GLY A 330 0.31 27.33 -6.30
CA GLY A 330 -0.11 26.58 -7.49
C GLY A 330 -1.64 26.59 -7.66
N LEU A 331 -2.38 26.32 -6.57
CA LEU A 331 -3.84 26.42 -6.58
C LEU A 331 -4.31 27.85 -6.89
N TYR A 332 -3.68 28.86 -6.29
CA TYR A 332 -4.02 30.27 -6.53
C TYR A 332 -3.74 30.69 -7.98
N ALA A 333 -2.58 30.31 -8.54
CA ALA A 333 -2.22 30.60 -9.93
C ALA A 333 -3.21 29.95 -10.92
N MET A 334 -3.86 28.87 -10.51
CA MET A 334 -4.86 28.16 -11.30
C MET A 334 -6.30 28.52 -10.91
N ARG A 335 -6.56 29.51 -10.05
CA ARG A 335 -7.90 29.80 -9.50
C ARG A 335 -8.99 30.05 -10.54
N ASP A 336 -8.61 30.63 -11.68
CA ASP A 336 -9.51 30.96 -12.78
C ASP A 336 -9.74 29.75 -13.70
N SER A 337 -9.00 28.67 -13.49
CA SER A 337 -9.23 27.40 -14.17
C SER A 337 -10.52 26.78 -13.64
N PRO A 338 -11.44 26.32 -14.52
CA PRO A 338 -12.66 25.62 -14.11
C PRO A 338 -12.39 24.44 -13.16
N LEU A 339 -11.20 23.84 -13.27
CA LEU A 339 -10.69 22.81 -12.35
C LEU A 339 -10.65 23.23 -10.89
N VAL A 340 -10.07 24.41 -10.66
CA VAL A 340 -9.75 24.88 -9.33
C VAL A 340 -10.93 25.58 -8.72
N THR A 341 -11.70 26.33 -9.50
CA THR A 341 -12.99 26.88 -9.06
C THR A 341 -13.86 25.77 -8.48
N VAL A 342 -14.01 24.68 -9.23
CA VAL A 342 -14.74 23.47 -8.80
C VAL A 342 -14.14 22.82 -7.54
N THR A 343 -12.81 22.83 -7.42
CA THR A 343 -12.14 22.30 -6.22
C THR A 343 -12.42 23.17 -5.00
N PHE A 344 -12.39 24.50 -5.16
CA PHE A 344 -12.78 25.45 -4.14
C PHE A 344 -14.26 25.34 -3.80
N ASP A 345 -15.15 25.22 -4.79
CA ASP A 345 -16.57 24.97 -4.59
C ASP A 345 -16.79 23.70 -3.77
N ARG A 346 -15.94 22.67 -3.92
CA ARG A 346 -16.03 21.47 -3.08
C ARG A 346 -15.56 21.71 -1.65
N LEU A 347 -14.48 22.47 -1.46
CA LEU A 347 -14.01 22.84 -0.12
C LEU A 347 -15.04 23.74 0.58
N GLU A 348 -15.61 24.67 -0.16
CA GLU A 348 -16.63 25.60 0.30
C GLU A 348 -17.95 24.87 0.56
N THR A 349 -18.45 24.02 -0.35
CA THR A 349 -19.64 23.19 -0.12
C THR A 349 -19.46 22.22 1.03
N VAL A 350 -18.26 21.76 1.35
CA VAL A 350 -18.05 21.00 2.60
C VAL A 350 -18.30 21.88 3.82
N SER A 351 -17.83 23.13 3.81
CA SER A 351 -18.09 24.08 4.91
C SER A 351 -19.54 24.56 4.95
N ALA A 352 -20.14 24.80 3.78
CA ALA A 352 -21.46 25.37 3.59
C ALA A 352 -22.57 24.30 3.69
N ASN A 353 -22.35 23.07 3.23
CA ASN A 353 -23.28 21.94 3.41
C ASN A 353 -23.13 21.29 4.80
N ALA A 354 -21.98 21.44 5.47
CA ALA A 354 -21.91 21.20 6.91
C ALA A 354 -22.86 22.15 7.66
N ALA A 355 -23.06 23.38 7.17
CA ALA A 355 -24.01 24.34 7.70
C ALA A 355 -25.45 24.20 7.13
N LYS A 356 -25.60 23.79 5.87
CA LYS A 356 -26.88 23.60 5.16
C LYS A 356 -27.10 22.10 4.87
N LYS A 357 -27.66 21.39 5.85
CA LYS A 357 -28.28 20.05 5.74
C LYS A 357 -27.75 19.11 4.62
N GLY A 358 -26.53 18.58 4.79
CA GLY A 358 -26.40 17.14 5.03
C GLY A 358 -26.34 16.14 3.87
N GLU A 359 -26.55 16.43 2.58
CA GLU A 359 -26.64 15.34 1.56
C GLU A 359 -25.41 14.39 1.51
N VAL A 360 -24.19 14.88 1.36
CA VAL A 360 -22.99 14.02 1.26
C VAL A 360 -22.60 13.38 2.61
N ALA A 361 -22.85 14.07 3.72
CA ALA A 361 -22.63 13.51 5.06
C ALA A 361 -23.73 12.49 5.45
N ASN A 362 -24.93 12.66 4.92
CA ASN A 362 -26.06 11.75 5.09
C ASN A 362 -25.78 10.42 4.42
N ASP A 363 -25.15 10.39 3.24
CA ASP A 363 -24.84 9.12 2.57
C ASP A 363 -23.92 8.24 3.41
N ARG A 364 -22.80 8.78 3.91
CA ARG A 364 -21.87 8.00 4.75
C ARG A 364 -22.47 7.66 6.10
N THR A 365 -23.19 8.60 6.71
CA THR A 365 -23.85 8.35 7.99
C THR A 365 -24.92 7.27 7.83
N HIS A 366 -25.65 7.24 6.71
CA HIS A 366 -26.63 6.21 6.40
C HIS A 366 -25.95 4.86 6.17
N GLN A 367 -24.86 4.82 5.41
CA GLN A 367 -24.05 3.61 5.23
C GLN A 367 -23.51 3.08 6.56
N TRP A 368 -23.04 3.95 7.45
CA TRP A 368 -22.58 3.57 8.79
C TRP A 368 -23.70 3.04 9.66
N LYS A 369 -24.86 3.71 9.67
CA LYS A 369 -26.05 3.24 10.40
C LYS A 369 -26.52 1.89 9.90
N ALA A 370 -26.50 1.68 8.59
CA ALA A 370 -26.88 0.40 8.01
C ALA A 370 -25.84 -0.70 8.30
N GLY A 371 -24.54 -0.41 8.25
CA GLY A 371 -23.51 -1.35 8.70
C GLY A 371 -23.62 -1.68 10.20
N TRP A 372 -23.91 -0.69 11.03
CA TRP A 372 -24.17 -0.87 12.45
C TRP A 372 -25.42 -1.73 12.70
N LYS A 373 -26.50 -1.50 11.94
CA LYS A 373 -27.71 -2.32 12.00
C LYS A 373 -27.41 -3.78 11.63
N VAL A 374 -26.64 -4.03 10.57
CA VAL A 374 -26.20 -5.38 10.19
C VAL A 374 -25.42 -6.05 11.33
N PHE A 375 -24.54 -5.31 12.01
CA PHE A 375 -23.82 -5.82 13.18
C PHE A 375 -24.77 -6.18 14.33
N LEU A 376 -25.75 -5.32 14.66
CA LEU A 376 -26.73 -5.61 15.72
C LEU A 376 -27.58 -6.85 15.40
N GLU A 377 -27.92 -7.07 14.13
CA GLU A 377 -28.66 -8.24 13.67
C GLU A 377 -27.81 -9.51 13.64
N THR A 378 -26.51 -9.38 13.37
CA THR A 378 -25.56 -10.49 13.27
C THR A 378 -24.25 -10.17 14.00
N PRO A 379 -24.20 -10.25 15.36
CA PRO A 379 -23.02 -9.85 16.13
C PRO A 379 -21.75 -10.67 15.84
N SER A 380 -21.90 -11.88 15.31
CA SER A 380 -20.80 -12.73 14.81
C SER A 380 -20.27 -12.32 13.43
N GLY A 381 -20.93 -11.37 12.77
CA GLY A 381 -20.66 -10.93 11.40
C GLY A 381 -21.54 -11.64 10.38
N LYS A 382 -21.87 -10.92 9.30
CA LYS A 382 -22.64 -11.45 8.16
C LYS A 382 -21.78 -12.21 7.13
N GLY A 383 -20.46 -12.11 7.28
CA GLY A 383 -19.47 -12.71 6.42
C GLY A 383 -18.74 -11.71 5.51
N LEU A 384 -17.54 -12.08 5.06
CA LEU A 384 -16.66 -11.27 4.25
C LEU A 384 -17.25 -11.02 2.85
N GLY A 385 -17.11 -9.81 2.32
CA GLY A 385 -17.62 -9.43 1.01
C GLY A 385 -19.14 -9.20 0.97
N THR A 386 -19.80 -9.17 2.12
CA THR A 386 -21.24 -8.89 2.23
C THR A 386 -21.54 -7.41 2.41
N VAL A 387 -20.53 -6.59 2.74
CA VAL A 387 -20.63 -5.12 2.89
C VAL A 387 -19.45 -4.44 2.18
N GLY A 388 -19.59 -3.16 1.84
CA GLY A 388 -18.49 -2.35 1.28
C GLY A 388 -18.16 -2.69 -0.17
N ASN A 389 -16.88 -2.54 -0.53
CA ASN A 389 -16.43 -2.75 -1.91
C ASN A 389 -16.68 -4.17 -2.41
N GLY A 390 -16.56 -5.17 -1.52
CA GLY A 390 -16.85 -6.57 -1.82
C GLY A 390 -18.29 -6.81 -2.28
N ALA A 391 -19.25 -6.20 -1.56
CA ALA A 391 -20.67 -6.29 -1.87
C ALA A 391 -21.03 -5.67 -3.22
N SER A 392 -20.47 -4.48 -3.51
CA SER A 392 -20.72 -3.74 -4.75
C SER A 392 -20.37 -4.55 -6.02
N LEU A 393 -19.44 -5.48 -5.89
CA LEU A 393 -18.96 -6.32 -6.97
C LEU A 393 -19.83 -7.57 -7.20
N SER A 394 -20.54 -8.02 -6.17
CA SER A 394 -21.32 -9.25 -6.20
C SER A 394 -22.63 -9.12 -6.98
N LYS A 395 -23.19 -7.91 -7.16
CA LYS A 395 -24.54 -7.64 -7.73
C LYS A 395 -25.71 -8.34 -7.02
N VAL A 396 -25.47 -9.26 -6.09
CA VAL A 396 -26.50 -10.05 -5.39
C VAL A 396 -27.05 -9.32 -4.17
N THR A 397 -26.27 -8.47 -3.52
CA THR A 397 -26.72 -7.69 -2.36
C THR A 397 -27.05 -6.25 -2.75
N PRO A 398 -28.21 -5.69 -2.31
CA PRO A 398 -28.49 -4.28 -2.49
C PRO A 398 -27.36 -3.48 -1.84
N PHE A 399 -26.79 -2.55 -2.63
CA PHE A 399 -25.53 -1.86 -2.36
C PHE A 399 -25.47 -1.21 -0.97
N LEU A 400 -24.95 -1.93 0.01
CA LEU A 400 -24.45 -1.34 1.24
C LEU A 400 -22.96 -1.10 1.09
N VAL A 401 -22.59 -0.04 0.37
CA VAL A 401 -21.19 0.40 0.34
C VAL A 401 -20.92 1.05 1.69
N GLY A 402 -20.39 0.32 2.66
CA GLY A 402 -19.89 0.93 3.89
C GLY A 402 -18.57 1.65 3.58
N ASP A 403 -18.60 2.96 3.31
CA ASP A 403 -17.37 3.75 3.43
C ASP A 403 -16.90 3.66 4.88
N GLY A 404 -15.64 3.28 5.14
CA GLY A 404 -15.09 3.22 6.50
C GLY A 404 -14.79 1.80 6.96
N VAL A 405 -13.49 1.52 7.12
CA VAL A 405 -12.99 0.16 7.37
C VAL A 405 -13.54 -0.43 8.67
N TYR A 406 -13.71 0.38 9.71
CA TYR A 406 -14.12 -0.09 11.03
C TYR A 406 -15.56 -0.59 11.05
N VAL A 407 -16.49 0.17 10.47
CA VAL A 407 -17.90 -0.23 10.40
C VAL A 407 -18.07 -1.43 9.48
N ARG A 408 -17.32 -1.46 8.37
CA ARG A 408 -17.31 -2.60 7.46
C ARG A 408 -16.80 -3.88 8.15
N VAL A 409 -15.62 -3.85 8.79
CA VAL A 409 -15.08 -5.01 9.52
C VAL A 409 -16.06 -5.47 10.58
N LEU A 410 -16.69 -4.54 11.31
CA LEU A 410 -17.70 -4.86 12.31
C LEU A 410 -18.92 -5.57 11.70
N ALA A 411 -19.45 -5.09 10.57
CA ALA A 411 -20.60 -5.68 9.90
C ALA A 411 -20.28 -7.05 9.25
N GLU A 412 -19.12 -7.17 8.61
CA GLU A 412 -18.73 -8.39 7.89
C GLU A 412 -18.19 -9.49 8.81
N GLN A 413 -17.45 -9.12 9.85
CA GLN A 413 -16.69 -10.07 10.67
C GLN A 413 -17.11 -10.05 12.15
N GLY A 414 -18.03 -9.16 12.54
CA GLY A 414 -18.60 -9.12 13.88
C GLY A 414 -17.61 -8.76 14.98
N VAL A 415 -17.94 -9.17 16.21
CA VAL A 415 -17.06 -9.07 17.38
C VAL A 415 -15.70 -9.75 17.17
N PRO A 416 -15.61 -10.99 16.64
CA PRO A 416 -14.31 -11.63 16.41
C PRO A 416 -13.42 -10.81 15.47
N GLY A 417 -14.00 -10.28 14.39
CA GLY A 417 -13.31 -9.46 13.40
C GLY A 417 -12.78 -8.16 13.93
N ILE A 418 -13.63 -7.37 14.58
CA ILE A 418 -13.22 -6.06 15.09
C ILE A 418 -12.16 -6.19 16.19
N LEU A 419 -12.20 -7.23 17.01
CA LEU A 419 -11.17 -7.50 18.01
C LEU A 419 -9.84 -7.91 17.38
N ALA A 420 -9.86 -8.82 16.39
CA ALA A 420 -8.65 -9.20 15.66
C ALA A 420 -8.05 -8.01 14.89
N PHE A 421 -8.91 -7.19 14.28
CA PHE A 421 -8.48 -5.98 13.57
C PHE A 421 -7.94 -4.91 14.52
N ALA A 422 -8.59 -4.69 15.68
CA ALA A 422 -8.09 -3.80 16.71
C ALA A 422 -6.72 -4.26 17.24
N TYR A 423 -6.57 -5.56 17.50
CA TYR A 423 -5.29 -6.12 17.91
C TYR A 423 -4.21 -5.92 16.84
N LEU A 424 -4.55 -6.10 15.56
CA LEU A 424 -3.64 -5.84 14.44
C LEU A 424 -3.18 -4.37 14.39
N ILE A 425 -4.10 -3.41 14.38
CA ILE A 425 -3.77 -1.99 14.26
C ILE A 425 -3.06 -1.44 15.51
N ILE A 426 -3.32 -1.99 16.70
CA ILE A 426 -2.60 -1.58 17.91
C ILE A 426 -1.19 -2.19 17.95
N SER A 427 -1.03 -3.42 17.44
CA SER A 427 0.25 -4.13 17.50
C SER A 427 1.28 -3.56 16.53
N ILE A 428 0.88 -3.09 15.34
CA ILE A 428 1.84 -2.54 14.36
C ILE A 428 2.67 -1.37 14.93
N PRO A 429 2.10 -0.29 15.49
CA PRO A 429 2.90 0.81 16.03
C PRO A 429 3.75 0.36 17.23
N TRP A 430 3.27 -0.58 18.05
CA TRP A 430 4.06 -1.18 19.12
C TRP A 430 5.29 -1.93 18.60
N ILE A 431 5.11 -2.78 17.57
CA ILE A 431 6.21 -3.51 16.89
C ILE A 431 7.21 -2.52 16.28
N LEU A 432 6.72 -1.53 15.52
CA LEU A 432 7.56 -0.55 14.85
C LEU A 432 8.39 0.26 15.86
N TRP A 433 7.77 0.67 16.97
CA TRP A 433 8.44 1.39 18.05
C TRP A 433 9.50 0.52 18.74
N ARG A 434 9.15 -0.71 19.12
CA ARG A 434 10.06 -1.67 19.77
C ARG A 434 11.33 -1.90 18.94
N TYR A 435 11.19 -2.01 17.62
CA TYR A 435 12.31 -2.32 16.73
C TYR A 435 13.09 -1.12 16.21
N ARG A 436 12.68 0.11 16.52
CA ARG A 436 13.34 1.34 16.00
C ARG A 436 14.82 1.46 16.32
N ASP A 437 15.22 1.03 17.52
CA ASP A 437 16.60 1.18 17.98
C ASP A 437 17.44 -0.07 17.63
N ILE A 438 16.75 -1.20 17.42
CA ILE A 438 17.34 -2.49 17.05
C ILE A 438 17.60 -2.57 15.55
N ALA A 439 16.76 -1.97 14.71
CA ALA A 439 16.90 -2.03 13.26
C ALA A 439 18.24 -1.41 12.80
N PRO A 440 18.81 -1.89 11.67
CA PRO A 440 19.99 -1.28 11.08
C PRO A 440 19.75 0.22 10.83
N VAL A 441 20.80 1.04 10.96
CA VAL A 441 20.70 2.51 10.93
C VAL A 441 20.00 3.01 9.66
N GLU A 442 20.20 2.33 8.55
CA GLU A 442 19.60 2.64 7.25
C GLU A 442 18.08 2.45 7.22
N TRP A 443 17.56 1.56 8.06
CA TRP A 443 16.13 1.19 8.13
C TRP A 443 15.34 2.00 9.16
N ARG A 444 16.02 2.64 10.12
CA ARG A 444 15.35 3.41 11.18
C ARG A 444 14.40 4.49 10.64
N PRO A 445 14.75 5.27 9.59
CA PRO A 445 13.82 6.23 9.01
C PRO A 445 12.58 5.57 8.41
N LEU A 446 12.71 4.38 7.81
CA LEU A 446 11.55 3.64 7.32
C LEU A 446 10.61 3.25 8.47
N GLY A 447 11.16 2.74 9.57
CA GLY A 447 10.37 2.38 10.76
C GLY A 447 9.61 3.56 11.36
N ILE A 448 10.28 4.70 11.53
CA ILE A 448 9.67 5.95 12.04
C ILE A 448 8.61 6.46 11.05
N GLY A 449 8.89 6.45 9.76
CA GLY A 449 7.94 6.87 8.72
C GLY A 449 6.70 5.97 8.67
N LEU A 450 6.88 4.65 8.75
CA LEU A 450 5.76 3.69 8.82
C LEU A 450 4.94 3.87 10.09
N PHE A 451 5.60 4.14 11.22
CA PHE A 451 4.93 4.41 12.49
C PHE A 451 4.03 5.65 12.35
N ALA A 452 4.58 6.75 11.84
CA ALA A 452 3.85 7.99 11.61
C ALA A 452 2.69 7.82 10.62
N PHE A 453 2.96 7.17 9.47
CA PHE A 453 1.96 6.89 8.44
C PHE A 453 0.82 6.04 9.00
N HIS A 454 1.10 5.04 9.84
CA HIS A 454 0.08 4.13 10.34
C HIS A 454 -1.05 4.85 11.09
N PHE A 455 -0.72 5.83 11.94
CA PHE A 455 -1.74 6.61 12.65
C PHE A 455 -2.60 7.45 11.70
N GLY A 456 -1.98 8.11 10.72
CA GLY A 456 -2.72 8.78 9.66
C GLY A 456 -3.66 7.81 8.95
N PHE A 457 -3.10 6.68 8.48
CA PHE A 457 -3.79 5.66 7.71
C PHE A 457 -5.00 5.06 8.44
N CYS A 458 -4.91 4.91 9.77
CA CYS A 458 -6.05 4.55 10.64
C CYS A 458 -7.12 5.64 10.67
N ILE A 459 -6.74 6.92 10.83
CA ILE A 459 -7.72 8.03 10.79
C ILE A 459 -8.39 8.14 9.43
N HIS A 460 -7.64 7.96 8.34
CA HIS A 460 -8.22 7.86 7.00
C HIS A 460 -9.20 6.69 6.90
N GLY A 461 -8.90 5.56 7.55
CA GLY A 461 -9.77 4.39 7.65
C GLY A 461 -11.13 4.65 8.27
N ILE A 462 -11.33 5.76 9.00
CA ILE A 462 -12.65 6.13 9.54
C ILE A 462 -13.62 6.39 8.40
N GLY A 463 -13.20 7.20 7.41
CA GLY A 463 -14.05 7.67 6.32
C GLY A 463 -13.90 6.89 5.02
N ALA A 464 -13.03 5.89 4.97
CA ALA A 464 -12.72 5.13 3.77
C ALA A 464 -12.26 3.70 4.10
N ASN A 465 -12.37 2.80 3.13
CA ASN A 465 -11.85 1.44 3.25
C ASN A 465 -10.35 1.39 2.92
N THR A 466 -9.52 2.13 3.66
CA THR A 466 -8.10 2.31 3.31
C THR A 466 -7.30 1.01 3.30
N PHE A 467 -7.63 0.06 4.17
CA PHE A 467 -7.01 -1.26 4.23
C PHE A 467 -7.42 -2.18 3.06
N ASP A 468 -8.40 -1.77 2.25
CA ASP A 468 -8.84 -2.46 1.04
C ASP A 468 -8.25 -1.87 -0.24
N TYR A 469 -7.48 -0.80 -0.11
CA TYR A 469 -6.88 -0.16 -1.27
C TYR A 469 -5.85 -1.09 -1.88
N TYR A 470 -6.23 -1.70 -3.00
CA TYR A 470 -5.52 -2.84 -3.61
C TYR A 470 -4.05 -2.54 -3.88
N CYS A 471 -3.66 -1.29 -4.16
CA CYS A 471 -2.25 -0.94 -4.36
C CYS A 471 -1.57 -0.39 -3.09
N VAL A 472 -2.31 0.16 -2.13
CA VAL A 472 -1.74 0.84 -0.97
C VAL A 472 -1.55 -0.12 0.19
N ALA A 473 -2.59 -0.87 0.55
CA ALA A 473 -2.53 -1.76 1.70
C ALA A 473 -1.49 -2.88 1.51
N PRO A 474 -1.38 -3.56 0.36
CA PRO A 474 -0.30 -4.52 0.13
C PRO A 474 1.09 -3.90 0.24
N VAL A 475 1.31 -2.71 -0.34
CA VAL A 475 2.60 -2.02 -0.25
C VAL A 475 2.92 -1.68 1.19
N TYR A 476 1.95 -1.15 1.93
CA TYR A 476 2.10 -0.83 3.34
C TYR A 476 2.50 -2.06 4.17
N PHE A 477 1.75 -3.17 4.08
CA PHE A 477 2.06 -4.40 4.82
C PHE A 477 3.38 -5.04 4.39
N MET A 478 3.75 -4.97 3.11
CA MET A 478 5.06 -5.41 2.64
C MET A 478 6.19 -4.60 3.29
N LEU A 479 6.05 -3.28 3.39
CA LEU A 479 7.05 -2.41 4.01
C LEU A 479 7.19 -2.66 5.51
N VAL A 480 6.07 -2.89 6.21
CA VAL A 480 6.08 -3.31 7.62
C VAL A 480 6.81 -4.64 7.77
N GLY A 481 6.48 -5.65 6.96
CA GLY A 481 7.14 -6.96 6.99
C GLY A 481 8.64 -6.87 6.69
N LEU A 482 9.05 -5.99 5.77
CA LEU A 482 10.44 -5.76 5.38
C LEU A 482 11.23 -5.20 6.57
N TYR A 483 10.69 -4.18 7.21
CA TYR A 483 11.30 -3.54 8.36
C TYR A 483 11.45 -4.50 9.55
N VAL A 484 10.39 -5.25 9.90
CA VAL A 484 10.44 -6.23 11.00
C VAL A 484 11.44 -7.35 10.69
N SER A 485 11.51 -7.81 9.43
CA SER A 485 12.53 -8.78 8.99
C SER A 485 13.95 -8.28 9.16
N ALA A 486 14.21 -7.01 8.81
CA ALA A 486 15.52 -6.38 9.00
C ALA A 486 15.89 -6.28 10.49
N ALA A 487 14.95 -5.88 11.34
CA ALA A 487 15.18 -5.78 12.78
C ALA A 487 15.44 -7.13 13.46
N HIS A 488 14.68 -8.18 13.13
CA HIS A 488 14.90 -9.53 13.65
C HIS A 488 16.24 -10.12 13.23
N ARG A 489 16.72 -9.79 12.03
CA ARG A 489 18.05 -10.16 11.58
C ARG A 489 19.12 -9.48 12.43
N GLN A 490 19.02 -8.16 12.60
CA GLN A 490 19.98 -7.40 13.41
C GLN A 490 20.02 -7.91 14.85
N LEU A 491 18.86 -8.24 15.44
CA LEU A 491 18.77 -8.83 16.77
C LEU A 491 19.51 -10.17 16.88
N ARG A 492 19.37 -11.04 15.88
CA ARG A 492 20.11 -12.33 15.82
C ARG A 492 21.60 -12.13 15.70
N GLU A 493 22.03 -11.18 14.87
CA GLU A 493 23.46 -10.85 14.71
C GLU A 493 24.05 -10.29 16.01
N ASN A 494 23.32 -9.41 16.71
CA ASN A 494 23.73 -8.88 18.01
C ASN A 494 23.86 -10.01 19.06
N ARG A 495 22.88 -10.92 19.12
CA ARG A 495 22.92 -12.10 20.02
C ARG A 495 24.08 -13.04 19.69
N ALA A 496 24.35 -13.30 18.40
CA ALA A 496 25.47 -14.13 17.98
C ALA A 496 26.82 -13.50 18.34
N ARG A 497 26.97 -12.18 18.18
CA ARG A 497 28.18 -11.45 18.61
C ARG A 497 28.38 -11.51 20.12
N ALA A 498 27.32 -11.34 20.91
CA ALA A 498 27.37 -11.46 22.36
C ALA A 498 27.80 -12.87 22.81
N ALA A 499 27.31 -13.92 22.15
CA ALA A 499 27.67 -15.30 22.46
C ALA A 499 29.13 -15.67 22.13
N VAL A 500 29.76 -14.99 21.15
CA VAL A 500 31.18 -15.21 20.77
C VAL A 500 32.13 -14.34 21.59
N SER A 501 31.65 -13.28 22.24
CA SER A 501 32.45 -12.35 23.04
C SER A 501 32.33 -12.50 24.57
N PRO A 502 32.11 -13.69 25.18
CA PRO A 502 32.00 -13.81 26.63
C PRO A 502 33.33 -13.53 27.37
N ALA A 503 34.44 -13.36 26.66
CA ALA A 503 35.77 -13.22 27.23
C ALA A 503 36.29 -11.77 27.39
N VAL A 504 35.57 -10.72 26.94
CA VAL A 504 36.15 -9.35 26.90
C VAL A 504 35.45 -8.32 27.81
N SER A 505 34.27 -8.59 28.40
CA SER A 505 33.60 -7.56 29.21
C SER A 505 32.92 -8.08 30.48
N VAL A 506 33.71 -8.27 31.52
CA VAL A 506 33.24 -8.25 32.93
C VAL A 506 33.21 -6.80 33.49
N SER A 507 33.47 -5.76 32.69
CA SER A 507 33.35 -4.37 33.15
C SER A 507 32.17 -3.64 32.49
N GLY A 508 31.04 -3.53 33.18
CA GLY A 508 30.08 -2.42 33.00
C GLY A 508 28.76 -2.70 32.27
N ASP A 509 28.80 -3.16 31.01
CA ASP A 509 27.64 -3.00 30.10
C ASP A 509 26.63 -4.18 30.07
N ALA A 510 26.93 -5.30 30.74
CA ALA A 510 26.10 -6.51 30.69
C ALA A 510 24.67 -6.34 31.27
N LYS A 511 24.46 -5.37 32.18
CA LYS A 511 23.16 -5.14 32.83
C LYS A 511 22.05 -4.65 31.87
N MET A 512 22.40 -4.04 30.73
CA MET A 512 21.37 -3.53 29.80
C MET A 512 20.78 -4.64 28.91
N LEU A 513 21.53 -5.72 28.66
CA LEU A 513 21.07 -6.84 27.84
C LEU A 513 20.22 -7.85 28.62
N GLU A 514 20.53 -8.11 29.90
CA GLU A 514 19.69 -8.97 30.77
C GLU A 514 18.31 -8.35 31.04
N ALA A 515 18.22 -7.02 31.19
CA ALA A 515 16.94 -6.33 31.36
C ALA A 515 16.00 -6.48 30.15
N PHE A 516 16.55 -6.70 28.95
CA PHE A 516 15.76 -6.91 27.72
C PHE A 516 15.27 -8.36 27.57
N ASP A 517 15.96 -9.36 28.13
CA ASP A 517 15.57 -10.77 28.03
C ASP A 517 14.59 -11.18 29.16
N VAL A 518 14.71 -10.62 30.37
CA VAL A 518 13.79 -10.91 31.48
C VAL A 518 12.38 -10.35 31.23
N GLY A 519 12.26 -9.24 30.49
CA GLY A 519 10.96 -8.70 30.06
C GLY A 519 10.27 -9.52 28.95
N ASN A 520 11.01 -10.40 28.28
CA ASN A 520 10.53 -11.13 27.09
C ASN A 520 10.18 -12.60 27.38
N GLN A 521 10.49 -13.11 28.58
CA GLN A 521 10.10 -14.45 29.04
C GLN A 521 8.89 -14.45 30.00
N ARG A 522 8.36 -13.27 30.38
CA ARG A 522 7.21 -13.15 31.29
C ARG A 522 5.88 -12.76 30.63
N HIS A 523 5.78 -12.80 29.30
CA HIS A 523 4.53 -12.48 28.60
C HIS A 523 4.20 -13.49 27.50
#